data_AF-A0A1Q5UCE7-F1
#
_entry.id   AF-A0A1Q5UCE7-F1
#
_cell.length_a   1.000
_cell.length_b   1.000
_cell.length_c   1.000
_cell.angle_alpha   90.00
_cell.angle_beta   90.00
_cell.angle_gamma   90.00
#
_symmetry.space_group_name_H-M   'P 1'
#
loop_
_entity.id
_entity.type
_entity.pdbx_description
1 polymer ?
#
loop_
_entity_poly.entity_id
_entity_poly.type
_entity_poly.pdbx_seq_one_letter_code
_entity_poly.pdbx_strand_id
1 'polypeptide(L)'
;MVYILTRVWEFQASVENLVRQLRGRIEENLDFLEKSASNLFFWILFNGAFGSTGFECHAWFISRLRSLALELSIEEWEEVASALEGFFFIRRPSKDSAKEFWENVVLDAEIDCVEVDRIIE
;
A
#
# COMPACT_ATOMS: atom_id res chain seq x y z
N MET A 1 -30.37 5.87 -15.24
CA MET A 1 -29.70 6.51 -14.10
C MET A 1 -30.29 6.03 -12.76
N VAL A 2 -30.30 4.71 -12.50
CA VAL A 2 -30.79 4.12 -11.22
C VAL A 2 -29.82 3.04 -10.70
N TYR A 3 -29.09 2.37 -11.60
CA TYR A 3 -28.11 1.32 -11.28
C TYR A 3 -26.91 1.75 -10.41
N ILE A 4 -26.56 3.04 -10.38
CA ILE A 4 -25.44 3.54 -9.57
C ILE A 4 -25.87 3.74 -8.11
N LEU A 5 -27.14 4.07 -7.87
CA LEU A 5 -27.64 4.42 -6.54
C LEU A 5 -28.04 3.19 -5.72
N THR A 6 -28.52 2.12 -6.36
CA THR A 6 -28.90 0.88 -5.68
C THR A 6 -27.71 0.07 -5.17
N ARG A 7 -26.55 0.16 -5.84
CA ARG A 7 -25.37 -0.66 -5.50
C ARG A 7 -24.56 -0.14 -4.31
N VAL A 8 -24.79 1.11 -3.90
CA VAL A 8 -24.10 1.74 -2.76
C VAL A 8 -24.78 1.40 -1.43
N TRP A 9 -26.04 0.98 -1.44
CA TRP A 9 -26.81 0.73 -0.20
C TRP A 9 -26.52 -0.61 0.49
N GLU A 10 -26.03 -1.62 -0.23
CA GLU A 10 -25.69 -2.93 0.37
C GLU A 10 -24.22 -3.05 0.82
N PHE A 11 -23.38 -2.06 0.48
CA PHE A 11 -22.00 -2.01 0.95
C PHE A 11 -21.93 -1.30 2.30
N GLN A 12 -22.53 -1.90 3.33
CA GLN A 12 -22.57 -1.34 4.70
C GLN A 12 -21.21 -1.26 5.39
N ALA A 13 -20.15 -1.80 4.79
CA ALA A 13 -18.79 -1.63 5.30
C ALA A 13 -18.22 -0.32 4.76
N SER A 14 -17.91 0.63 5.65
CA SER A 14 -17.06 1.76 5.28
C SER A 14 -15.73 1.25 4.73
N VAL A 15 -15.15 1.96 3.75
CA VAL A 15 -13.83 1.63 3.20
C VAL A 15 -12.80 1.50 4.34
N GLU A 16 -12.90 2.35 5.35
CA GLU A 16 -12.10 2.27 6.57
C GLU A 16 -12.26 0.93 7.31
N ASN A 17 -13.50 0.45 7.52
CA ASN A 17 -13.73 -0.83 8.19
C ASN A 17 -13.21 -2.02 7.37
N LEU A 18 -13.23 -1.93 6.04
CA LEU A 18 -12.64 -2.95 5.17
C LEU A 18 -11.13 -2.97 5.26
N VAL A 19 -10.49 -1.81 5.22
CA VAL A 19 -9.04 -1.67 5.36
C VAL A 19 -8.58 -2.14 6.75
N ARG A 20 -9.34 -1.81 7.81
CA ARG A 20 -9.07 -2.31 9.18
C ARG A 20 -9.18 -3.83 9.27
N GLN A 21 -10.22 -4.42 8.69
CA GLN A 21 -10.36 -5.88 8.64
C GLN A 21 -9.26 -6.55 7.81
N LEU A 22 -8.89 -5.94 6.66
CA LEU A 22 -7.78 -6.40 5.83
C LEU A 22 -6.49 -6.43 6.64
N ARG A 23 -6.17 -5.35 7.37
CA ARG A 23 -5.04 -5.30 8.28
C ARG A 23 -5.08 -6.45 9.29
N GLY A 24 -6.19 -6.64 10.00
CA GLY A 24 -6.32 -7.72 10.99
C GLY A 24 -6.05 -9.10 10.40
N ARG A 25 -6.56 -9.38 9.19
CA ARG A 25 -6.30 -10.66 8.49
C ARG A 25 -4.86 -10.83 8.04
N ILE A 26 -4.20 -9.75 7.64
CA ILE A 26 -2.78 -9.77 7.29
C ILE A 26 -1.94 -10.02 8.54
N GLU A 27 -2.22 -9.36 9.66
CA GLU A 27 -1.51 -9.55 10.93
C GLU A 27 -1.60 -11.00 11.41
N GLU A 28 -2.76 -11.65 11.24
CA GLU A 28 -2.95 -13.07 11.57
C GLU A 28 -2.10 -14.04 10.70
N ASN A 29 -1.70 -13.63 9.49
CA ASN A 29 -1.09 -14.51 8.48
C ASN A 29 0.24 -13.96 7.93
N LEU A 30 0.87 -13.02 8.65
CA LEU A 30 2.01 -12.23 8.17
C LEU A 30 3.16 -13.13 7.70
N ASP A 31 3.62 -14.03 8.57
CA ASP A 31 4.75 -14.93 8.30
C ASP A 31 4.52 -15.82 7.06
N PHE A 32 3.27 -16.22 6.82
CA PHE A 32 2.92 -17.05 5.68
C PHE A 32 2.93 -16.25 4.38
N LEU A 33 2.36 -15.05 4.39
CA LEU A 33 2.27 -14.17 3.22
C LEU A 33 3.65 -13.66 2.79
N GLU A 34 4.48 -13.24 3.75
CA GLU A 34 5.85 -12.77 3.49
C GLU A 34 6.71 -13.86 2.83
N LYS A 35 6.59 -15.12 3.26
CA LYS A 35 7.42 -16.23 2.76
C LYS A 35 6.87 -16.89 1.49
N SER A 36 5.55 -16.96 1.35
CA SER A 36 4.94 -17.79 0.30
C SER A 36 4.63 -17.00 -0.97
N ALA A 37 4.37 -15.70 -0.85
CA ALA A 37 3.91 -14.88 -1.97
C ALA A 37 4.27 -13.40 -1.81
N SER A 38 5.55 -13.08 -1.62
CA SER A 38 6.04 -11.73 -1.31
C SER A 38 5.59 -10.67 -2.34
N ASN A 39 5.58 -10.99 -3.64
CA ASN A 39 5.10 -10.06 -4.67
C ASN A 39 3.58 -9.79 -4.60
N LEU A 40 2.79 -10.83 -4.31
CA LEU A 40 1.35 -10.66 -4.09
C LEU A 40 1.10 -9.88 -2.81
N PHE A 41 1.88 -10.16 -1.77
CA PHE A 41 1.77 -9.46 -0.50
C PHE A 41 2.12 -7.97 -0.65
N PHE A 42 3.15 -7.66 -1.44
CA PHE A 42 3.48 -6.29 -1.85
C PHE A 42 2.30 -5.61 -2.54
N TRP A 43 1.64 -6.28 -3.49
CA TRP A 43 0.44 -5.74 -4.13
C TRP A 43 -0.70 -5.47 -3.14
N ILE A 44 -0.96 -6.39 -2.21
CA ILE A 44 -1.99 -6.22 -1.17
C ILE A 44 -1.66 -5.01 -0.28
N LEU A 45 -0.42 -4.90 0.17
CA LEU A 45 0.04 -3.79 1.00
C LEU A 45 -0.04 -2.46 0.26
N PHE A 46 0.35 -2.41 -1.01
CA PHE A 46 0.29 -1.19 -1.82
C PHE A 46 -1.16 -0.70 -1.95
N ASN A 47 -2.10 -1.58 -2.30
CA ASN A 47 -3.51 -1.22 -2.41
C ASN A 47 -4.12 -0.85 -1.05
N GLY A 48 -3.72 -1.54 0.01
CA GLY A 48 -4.12 -1.22 1.39
C GLY A 48 -3.60 0.15 1.83
N ALA A 49 -2.35 0.48 1.53
CA ALA A 49 -1.74 1.77 1.82
C ALA A 49 -2.44 2.88 1.02
N PHE A 50 -2.59 2.70 -0.29
CA PHE A 50 -3.24 3.66 -1.17
C PHE A 50 -4.70 3.93 -0.76
N GLY A 51 -5.46 2.86 -0.47
CA GLY A 51 -6.86 2.94 -0.04
C GLY A 51 -7.08 3.37 1.41
N SER A 52 -6.03 3.38 2.23
CA SER A 52 -6.08 3.81 3.63
C SER A 52 -5.71 5.27 3.86
N THR A 53 -5.35 6.00 2.81
CA THR A 53 -4.97 7.41 2.88
C THR A 53 -6.00 8.21 3.69
N GLY A 54 -5.54 8.82 4.79
CA GLY A 54 -6.38 9.59 5.71
C GLY A 54 -7.04 8.79 6.85
N PHE A 55 -6.78 7.48 6.98
CA PHE A 55 -7.24 6.64 8.09
C PHE A 55 -6.11 6.32 9.08
N GLU A 56 -6.45 6.03 10.33
CA GLU A 56 -5.48 5.71 11.40
C GLU A 56 -4.58 4.49 11.08
N CYS A 57 -5.08 3.54 10.29
CA CYS A 57 -4.34 2.35 9.90
C CYS A 57 -3.31 2.58 8.79
N HIS A 58 -3.28 3.78 8.18
CA HIS A 58 -2.41 4.10 7.06
C HIS A 58 -0.92 3.91 7.37
N ALA A 59 -0.47 4.44 8.51
CA ALA A 59 0.94 4.35 8.93
C ALA A 59 1.43 2.89 9.04
N TRP A 60 0.55 1.97 9.45
CA TRP A 60 0.87 0.54 9.52
C TRP A 60 1.13 -0.05 8.12
N PHE A 61 0.27 0.29 7.15
CA PHE A 61 0.45 -0.18 5.77
C PHE A 61 1.73 0.40 5.16
N ILE A 62 2.01 1.69 5.38
CA ILE A 62 3.21 2.36 4.87
C ILE A 62 4.48 1.72 5.42
N SER A 63 4.56 1.53 6.75
CA SER A 63 5.70 0.91 7.40
C SER A 63 5.98 -0.49 6.83
N ARG A 64 4.94 -1.32 6.67
CA ARG A 64 5.09 -2.68 6.12
C ARG A 64 5.42 -2.69 4.65
N LEU A 65 4.82 -1.79 3.87
CA LEU A 65 5.10 -1.64 2.45
C LEU A 65 6.58 -1.28 2.23
N ARG A 66 7.13 -0.36 3.03
CA ARG A 66 8.56 0.00 2.98
C ARG A 66 9.47 -1.17 3.32
N SER A 67 9.20 -1.88 4.42
CA SER A 67 10.00 -3.04 4.82
C SER A 67 10.05 -4.09 3.71
N LEU A 68 8.89 -4.41 3.13
CA LEU A 68 8.81 -5.41 2.06
C LEU A 68 9.43 -4.91 0.75
N ALA A 69 9.33 -3.61 0.45
CA ALA A 69 10.00 -3.03 -0.72
C ALA A 69 11.52 -3.19 -0.64
N LEU A 70 12.10 -2.94 0.54
CA LEU A 70 13.53 -3.13 0.78
C LEU A 70 13.94 -4.61 0.61
N GLU A 71 13.14 -5.54 1.14
CA GLU A 71 13.38 -6.98 0.96
C GLU A 71 13.31 -7.43 -0.50
N LEU A 72 12.43 -6.81 -1.29
CA LEU A 72 12.26 -7.07 -2.71
C LEU A 72 13.21 -6.26 -3.60
N SER A 73 14.04 -5.38 -3.01
CA SER A 73 14.89 -4.42 -3.75
C SER A 73 14.09 -3.58 -4.76
N ILE A 74 12.92 -3.11 -4.34
CA ILE A 74 12.06 -2.21 -5.11
C ILE A 74 12.28 -0.79 -4.61
N GLU A 75 12.87 0.05 -5.44
CA GLU A 75 13.19 1.44 -5.12
C GLU A 75 12.46 2.38 -6.09
N GLU A 76 12.48 2.04 -7.37
CA GLU A 76 11.94 2.89 -8.42
C GLU A 76 10.47 2.57 -8.74
N TRP A 77 9.72 3.59 -9.16
CA TRP A 77 8.34 3.43 -9.60
C TRP A 77 8.17 2.37 -10.69
N GLU A 78 9.13 2.22 -11.59
CA GLU A 78 9.03 1.24 -12.68
C GLU A 78 9.01 -0.20 -12.15
N GLU A 79 9.77 -0.47 -11.09
CA GLU A 79 9.82 -1.77 -10.42
C GLU A 79 8.52 -2.04 -9.65
N VAL A 80 8.02 -1.03 -8.92
CA VAL A 80 6.72 -1.07 -8.25
C VAL A 80 5.63 -1.40 -9.27
N ALA A 81 5.56 -0.64 -10.35
CA ALA A 81 4.48 -0.78 -11.30
C ALA A 81 4.59 -2.09 -12.08
N SER A 82 5.80 -2.62 -12.34
CA SER A 82 5.99 -3.96 -12.87
C SER A 82 5.46 -5.04 -11.91
N ALA A 83 5.77 -4.93 -10.62
CA ALA A 83 5.25 -5.84 -9.59
C ALA A 83 3.73 -5.78 -9.49
N LEU A 84 3.15 -4.57 -9.55
CA LEU A 84 1.71 -4.37 -9.46
C LEU A 84 0.96 -4.90 -10.70
N GLU A 85 1.51 -4.69 -11.91
CA GLU A 85 0.93 -5.18 -13.17
C GLU A 85 0.83 -6.71 -13.21
N GLY A 86 1.70 -7.41 -12.49
CA GLY A 86 1.60 -8.85 -12.27
C GLY A 86 0.31 -9.30 -11.56
N PHE A 87 -0.41 -8.38 -10.92
CA PHE A 87 -1.60 -8.67 -10.10
C PHE A 87 -2.79 -7.73 -10.40
N PHE A 88 -3.15 -7.59 -11.68
CA PHE A 88 -4.34 -6.82 -12.12
C PHE A 88 -4.27 -5.30 -11.89
N PHE A 89 -3.10 -4.74 -11.62
CA PHE A 89 -2.93 -3.29 -11.70
C PHE A 89 -2.89 -2.85 -13.16
N ILE A 90 -3.57 -1.75 -13.47
CA ILE A 90 -3.59 -1.17 -14.82
C ILE A 90 -3.02 0.24 -14.71
N ARG A 91 -1.82 0.46 -15.29
CA ARG A 91 -1.24 1.79 -15.44
C ARG A 91 -2.21 2.68 -16.21
N ARG A 92 -2.53 3.85 -15.65
CA ARG A 92 -3.34 4.87 -16.33
C ARG A 92 -2.46 6.07 -16.67
N PRO A 93 -2.10 6.28 -17.95
CA PRO A 93 -1.16 7.33 -18.34
C PRO A 93 -1.59 8.77 -18.01
N SER A 94 -2.89 8.99 -17.75
CA SER A 94 -3.48 10.31 -17.61
C SER A 94 -3.61 10.81 -16.17
N LYS A 95 -3.41 9.96 -15.17
CA LYS A 95 -3.45 10.30 -13.74
C LYS A 95 -2.59 9.31 -12.97
N ASP A 96 -1.34 9.69 -12.71
CA ASP A 96 -0.36 8.82 -12.07
C ASP A 96 -0.39 8.97 -10.54
N SER A 97 -1.60 9.00 -9.96
CA SER A 97 -1.77 9.16 -8.50
C SER A 97 -1.10 8.04 -7.69
N ALA A 98 -0.92 6.87 -8.31
CA ALA A 98 -0.21 5.74 -7.71
C ALA A 98 1.31 5.97 -7.69
N LYS A 99 1.85 6.62 -8.73
CA LYS A 99 3.25 7.06 -8.78
C LYS A 99 3.51 8.16 -7.77
N GLU A 100 2.68 9.21 -7.77
CA GLU A 100 2.77 10.30 -6.80
C GLU A 100 2.69 9.76 -5.37
N PHE A 101 1.81 8.79 -5.13
CA PHE A 101 1.72 8.10 -3.84
C PHE A 101 3.03 7.38 -3.49
N TRP A 102 3.60 6.59 -4.41
CA TRP A 102 4.87 5.91 -4.17
C TRP A 102 6.01 6.88 -3.89
N GLU A 103 6.12 7.95 -4.67
CA GLU A 103 7.13 8.99 -4.46
C GLU A 103 7.02 9.61 -3.06
N ASN A 104 5.80 9.89 -2.57
CA ASN A 104 5.61 10.36 -1.20
C ASN A 104 6.03 9.32 -0.15
N VAL A 105 5.72 8.04 -0.38
CA VAL A 105 6.12 6.94 0.52
C VAL A 105 7.64 6.86 0.66
N VAL A 106 8.37 7.04 -0.45
CA VAL A 106 9.83 7.03 -0.50
C VAL A 106 10.41 8.30 0.13
N LEU A 107 9.90 9.47 -0.23
CA LEU A 107 10.35 10.76 0.31
C LEU A 107 10.21 10.84 1.83
N ASP A 108 9.09 10.37 2.37
CA ASP A 108 8.88 10.30 3.81
C ASP A 108 9.84 9.29 4.49
N ALA A 109 10.40 8.31 3.76
CA ALA A 109 11.41 7.38 4.29
C ALA A 109 12.80 8.02 4.34
N GLU A 110 13.13 8.84 3.35
CA GLU A 110 14.40 9.57 3.31
C GLU A 110 14.50 10.61 4.44
N ILE A 111 13.38 11.26 4.79
CA ILE A 111 13.31 12.18 5.93
C ILE A 111 13.56 11.44 7.26
N ASP A 112 12.95 10.27 7.45
CA ASP A 112 13.16 9.43 8.64
C ASP A 112 14.65 9.03 8.78
N CYS A 113 15.32 8.66 7.69
CA CYS A 113 16.76 8.31 7.71
C CYS A 113 17.66 9.50 8.07
N VAL A 114 17.39 10.70 7.52
CA VAL A 114 18.18 11.91 7.79
C VAL A 114 18.01 12.40 9.23
N GLU A 115 16.85 12.20 9.84
CA GLU A 115 16.63 12.53 11.25
C GLU A 115 17.35 11.56 12.20
N VAL A 116 17.40 10.27 11.86
CA VAL A 116 18.14 9.27 12.64
C VAL A 116 19.65 9.55 12.62
N ASP A 117 20.21 9.92 11.48
CA ASP A 117 21.64 10.23 11.36
C ASP A 117 22.04 11.50 12.13
N ARG A 118 21.13 12.48 12.27
CA ARG A 118 21.38 13.71 13.05
C ARG A 118 21.36 13.52 14.57
N ILE A 119 20.83 12.41 15.08
CA ILE A 119 20.78 12.11 16.52
C ILE A 119 22.08 11.41 16.98
N ILE A 120 22.93 10.97 16.04
CA ILE A 120 24.17 10.22 16.33
C ILE A 120 25.43 11.11 16.25
N GLU A 121 25.31 12.40 15.89
CA GLU A 121 26.41 13.39 15.93
C GLU A 121 26.50 14.20 17.24
#